data_AF-A0A957S239-F1
#
_entry.id   AF-A0A957S239-F1
#
_cell.length_a   1.000
_cell.length_b   1.000
_cell.length_c   1.000
_cell.angle_alpha   90.00
_cell.angle_beta   90.00
_cell.angle_gamma   90.00
#
_symmetry.space_group_name_H-M   'P 1'
#
loop_
_entity.id
_entity.type
_entity.pdbx_description
1 polymer ?
#
loop_
_entity_poly.entity_id
_entity_poly.type
_entity_poly.pdbx_seq_one_letter_code
_entity_poly.pdbx_strand_id
1 'polypeptide(L)'
;MGVNGQQVEPEVTVGPSSTDCVHAGERSFRSHNSLTVPIVQTSVYTFDTAEALVEYTEERMFWDEPEREEYGRYGNPTVRAVEAKLA
;
A
#
# COMPACT_ATOMS: atom_id res chain seq x y z
N MET A 1 10.53 -9.24 53.96
CA MET A 1 10.14 -8.26 52.93
C MET A 1 10.69 -8.78 51.61
N GLY A 2 10.01 -9.75 51.00
CA GLY A 2 10.46 -10.40 49.76
C GLY A 2 9.85 -9.66 48.58
N VAL A 3 10.69 -9.05 47.74
CA VAL A 3 10.27 -8.46 46.47
C VAL A 3 10.14 -9.60 45.46
N ASN A 4 8.90 -9.98 45.16
CA ASN A 4 8.61 -10.90 44.06
C ASN A 4 8.95 -10.19 42.75
N GLY A 5 10.07 -10.58 42.13
CA GLY A 5 10.39 -10.20 40.77
C GLY A 5 9.33 -10.78 39.84
N GLN A 6 8.43 -9.94 39.34
CA GLN A 6 7.60 -10.28 38.19
C GLN A 6 8.54 -10.47 37.00
N GLN A 7 8.78 -11.72 36.66
CA GLN A 7 9.40 -12.11 35.40
C GLN A 7 8.44 -11.69 34.29
N VAL A 8 8.84 -10.66 33.53
CA VAL A 8 8.12 -10.20 32.35
C VAL A 8 8.52 -11.16 31.23
N GLU A 9 7.66 -12.14 30.93
CA GLU A 9 7.85 -13.02 29.78
C GLU A 9 7.83 -12.17 28.50
N PRO A 10 8.78 -12.36 27.56
CA PRO A 10 8.82 -11.56 26.34
C PRO A 10 7.55 -11.80 25.53
N GLU A 11 6.90 -10.71 25.12
CA GLU A 11 5.78 -10.75 24.19
C GLU A 11 6.26 -11.40 22.88
N VAL A 12 5.73 -12.59 22.57
CA VAL A 12 6.05 -13.28 21.33
C VAL A 12 5.36 -12.54 20.20
N THR A 13 6.11 -11.76 19.45
CA THR A 13 5.64 -11.20 18.18
C THR A 13 5.53 -12.35 17.19
N VAL A 14 4.30 -12.80 16.93
CA VAL A 14 4.04 -13.76 15.86
C VAL A 14 4.25 -13.01 14.54
N GLY A 15 5.28 -13.42 13.79
CA GLY A 15 5.53 -12.89 12.46
C GLY A 15 4.40 -13.22 11.47
N PRO A 16 4.43 -12.66 10.25
CA PRO A 16 3.39 -12.89 9.25
C PRO A 16 3.22 -14.39 8.96
N SER A 17 1.98 -14.82 8.80
CA SER A 17 1.65 -16.19 8.44
C SER A 17 1.97 -16.48 6.98
N SER A 18 1.98 -17.76 6.58
CA SER A 18 2.10 -18.14 5.17
C SER A 18 0.95 -17.57 4.32
N THR A 19 -0.25 -17.43 4.89
CA THR A 19 -1.40 -16.79 4.24
C THR A 19 -1.12 -15.31 3.99
N ASP A 20 -0.51 -14.61 4.94
CA ASP A 20 -0.18 -13.18 4.80
C ASP A 20 0.86 -12.97 3.69
N CYS A 21 1.88 -13.82 3.63
CA CYS A 21 2.87 -13.80 2.55
C CYS A 21 2.22 -13.90 1.16
N VAL A 22 1.12 -14.65 1.03
CA VAL A 22 0.40 -14.77 -0.25
C VAL A 22 -0.59 -13.63 -0.44
N HIS A 23 -1.33 -13.19 0.58
CA HIS A 23 -2.54 -12.38 0.38
C HIS A 23 -2.56 -11.01 1.06
N ALA A 24 -1.68 -10.74 2.02
CA ALA A 24 -1.67 -9.46 2.72
C ALA A 24 -1.54 -8.29 1.73
N GLY A 25 -2.25 -7.20 2.02
CA GLY A 25 -2.25 -5.97 1.23
C GLY A 25 -2.93 -6.06 -0.16
N GLU A 26 -3.36 -7.25 -0.60
CA GLU A 26 -3.94 -7.41 -1.92
C GLU A 26 -5.43 -7.05 -1.96
N ARG A 27 -5.81 -6.27 -2.98
CA ARG A 27 -7.23 -5.99 -3.26
C ARG A 27 -7.93 -7.26 -3.74
N SER A 28 -9.14 -7.52 -3.24
CA SER A 28 -9.98 -8.64 -3.68
C SER A 28 -10.29 -8.60 -5.18
N PHE A 29 -10.42 -7.39 -5.74
CA PHE A 29 -10.61 -7.18 -7.18
C PHE A 29 -9.46 -6.35 -7.75
N ARG A 30 -8.87 -6.88 -8.83
CA ARG A 30 -7.77 -6.25 -9.56
C ARG A 30 -8.24 -5.92 -10.97
N SER A 31 -7.54 -5.00 -11.64
CA SER A 31 -7.89 -4.58 -13.00
C SER A 31 -8.01 -5.78 -13.93
N HIS A 32 -9.02 -5.75 -14.82
CA HIS A 32 -9.30 -6.84 -15.76
C HIS A 32 -9.64 -8.20 -15.12
N ASN A 33 -10.10 -8.20 -13.86
CA ASN A 33 -10.40 -9.43 -13.09
C ASN A 33 -9.20 -10.39 -12.99
N SER A 34 -7.98 -9.84 -12.97
CA SER A 34 -6.78 -10.66 -12.93
C SER A 34 -6.57 -11.31 -11.56
N LEU A 35 -6.08 -12.55 -11.59
CA LEU A 35 -5.69 -13.27 -10.36
C LEU A 35 -4.42 -12.66 -9.73
N THR A 36 -3.45 -12.27 -10.54
CA THR A 36 -2.24 -11.59 -10.08
C THR A 36 -2.38 -10.09 -10.19
N VAL A 37 -1.57 -9.34 -9.44
CA VAL A 37 -1.43 -7.89 -9.63
C VAL A 37 -0.88 -7.63 -11.03
N PRO A 38 -1.60 -6.90 -11.90
CA PRO A 38 -1.08 -6.52 -13.20
C PRO A 38 0.17 -5.63 -13.07
N ILE A 39 1.08 -5.76 -14.02
CA ILE A 39 2.27 -4.91 -14.09
C ILE A 39 1.89 -3.61 -14.79
N VAL A 40 1.92 -2.50 -14.05
CA VAL A 40 1.70 -1.15 -14.58
C VAL A 40 3.06 -0.54 -14.88
N GLN A 41 3.65 -0.92 -16.01
CA GLN A 41 4.98 -0.48 -16.43
C GLN A 41 4.92 0.84 -17.21
N THR A 42 4.68 1.93 -16.49
CA THR A 42 4.69 3.28 -17.06
C THR A 42 5.47 4.24 -16.17
N SER A 43 6.01 5.29 -16.79
CA SER A 43 6.60 6.42 -16.08
C SER A 43 5.58 7.52 -15.78
N VAL A 44 4.60 7.76 -16.65
CA VAL A 44 3.62 8.87 -16.53
C VAL A 44 2.20 8.33 -16.65
N TYR A 45 1.26 8.93 -15.91
CA TYR A 45 -0.16 8.59 -15.92
C TYR A 45 -0.98 9.74 -16.51
N THR A 46 -1.93 9.40 -17.39
CA THR A 46 -2.75 10.38 -18.08
C THR A 46 -3.94 10.84 -17.24
N PHE A 47 -4.44 12.03 -17.55
CA PHE A 47 -5.71 12.55 -17.06
C PHE A 47 -6.70 12.61 -18.21
N ASP A 48 -7.98 12.42 -17.92
CA ASP A 48 -9.03 12.45 -18.94
C ASP A 48 -9.22 13.86 -19.50
N THR A 49 -9.05 14.89 -18.66
CA THR A 49 -9.14 16.30 -19.04
C THR A 49 -8.07 17.15 -18.33
N ALA A 50 -7.87 18.37 -18.80
CA ALA A 50 -6.97 19.32 -18.15
C ALA A 50 -7.53 19.77 -16.80
N GLU A 51 -8.85 19.89 -16.69
CA GLU A 51 -9.55 20.22 -15.44
C GLU A 51 -9.27 19.15 -14.37
N ALA A 52 -9.31 17.85 -14.74
CA ALA A 52 -8.99 16.77 -13.81
C ALA A 52 -7.53 16.81 -13.30
N LEU A 53 -6.59 17.28 -14.12
CA LEU A 53 -5.20 17.50 -13.69
C LEU A 53 -5.09 18.67 -12.68
N VAL A 54 -5.83 19.76 -12.92
CA VAL A 54 -5.86 20.91 -12.00
C VAL A 54 -6.45 20.47 -10.66
N GLU A 55 -7.62 19.84 -10.67
CA GLU A 55 -8.29 19.32 -9.46
C GLU A 55 -7.36 18.40 -8.66
N TYR A 56 -6.75 17.41 -9.32
CA TYR A 56 -5.77 16.52 -8.68
C TYR A 56 -4.61 17.28 -8.05
N THR A 57 -4.07 18.30 -8.72
CA THR A 57 -2.91 19.05 -8.22
C THR A 57 -3.27 19.89 -6.98
N GLU A 58 -4.48 20.45 -6.95
CA GLU A 58 -4.99 21.22 -5.82
C GLU A 58 -5.32 20.32 -4.62
N GLU A 59 -5.99 19.19 -4.85
CA GLU A 59 -6.39 18.25 -3.80
C GLU A 59 -5.19 17.54 -3.17
N ARG A 60 -4.17 17.20 -3.97
CA ARG A 60 -2.96 16.49 -3.52
C ARG A 60 -2.19 17.21 -2.40
N MET A 61 -2.41 18.51 -2.20
CA MET A 61 -1.83 19.27 -1.09
C MET A 61 -2.40 18.87 0.28
N PHE A 62 -3.54 18.18 0.31
CA PHE A 62 -4.30 17.85 1.52
C PHE A 62 -4.46 16.34 1.75
N TRP A 63 -3.83 15.49 0.94
CA TRP A 63 -3.95 14.04 1.04
C TRP A 63 -2.96 13.45 2.05
N ASP A 64 -3.47 12.58 2.94
CA ASP A 64 -2.63 11.68 3.74
C ASP A 64 -2.02 10.58 2.86
N GLU A 65 -2.79 10.07 1.88
CA GLU A 65 -2.32 9.13 0.88
C GLU A 65 -2.90 9.41 -0.52
N PRO A 66 -2.11 9.25 -1.61
CA PRO A 66 -2.60 9.48 -2.97
C PRO A 66 -3.61 8.43 -3.44
N GLU A 67 -4.74 8.89 -3.98
CA GLU A 67 -5.79 8.03 -4.56
C GLU A 67 -5.45 7.51 -5.97
N ARG A 68 -4.55 8.20 -6.68
CA ARG A 68 -4.01 7.82 -7.99
C ARG A 68 -2.61 8.38 -8.17
N GLU A 69 -1.93 7.90 -9.21
CA GLU A 69 -0.57 8.31 -9.56
C GLU A 69 -0.55 9.33 -10.72
N GLU A 70 0.41 10.26 -10.70
CA GLU A 70 0.72 11.16 -11.84
C GLU A 70 2.04 10.76 -12.53
N TYR A 71 3.01 10.30 -11.73
CA TYR A 71 4.38 10.05 -12.17
C TYR A 71 4.99 8.93 -11.34
N GLY A 72 5.51 7.90 -12.01
CA GLY A 72 6.02 6.65 -11.44
C GLY A 72 7.09 6.81 -10.35
N ARG A 73 7.75 7.98 -10.31
CA ARG A 73 8.70 8.32 -9.25
C ARG A 73 8.04 8.51 -7.88
N TYR A 74 6.79 8.98 -7.85
CA TYR A 74 6.07 9.27 -6.61
C TYR A 74 5.17 8.11 -6.18
N GLY A 75 4.83 7.23 -7.11
CA GLY A 75 4.10 6.01 -6.82
C GLY A 75 3.76 5.22 -8.08
N ASN A 76 3.46 3.95 -7.89
CA ASN A 76 3.12 3.02 -8.96
C ASN A 76 2.17 1.94 -8.39
N PRO A 77 1.05 1.60 -9.05
CA PRO A 77 0.09 0.64 -8.50
C PRO A 77 0.67 -0.74 -8.20
N THR A 78 1.65 -1.19 -9.00
CA THR A 78 2.34 -2.46 -8.77
C THR A 78 3.27 -2.39 -7.56
N VAL A 79 3.91 -1.23 -7.32
CA VAL A 79 4.78 -1.01 -6.16
C VAL A 79 3.96 -0.85 -4.88
N ARG A 80 2.87 -0.09 -4.92
CA ARG A 80 1.92 0.05 -3.80
C ARG A 80 1.39 -1.29 -3.31
N ALA A 81 1.16 -2.24 -4.22
CA ALA A 81 0.71 -3.58 -3.85
C ALA A 81 1.75 -4.37 -3.03
N VAL A 82 3.05 -4.18 -3.29
CA VAL A 82 4.10 -4.81 -2.46
C VAL A 82 4.30 -4.05 -1.15
N GLU A 83 4.22 -2.72 -1.15
CA GLU A 83 4.29 -1.90 0.07
C GLU A 83 3.17 -2.28 1.04
N ALA A 84 1.93 -2.37 0.57
CA ALA A 84 0.78 -2.79 1.37
C ALA A 84 0.88 -4.24 1.88
N LYS A 85 1.64 -5.11 1.22
CA LYS A 85 1.89 -6.48 1.67
C LYS A 85 2.93 -6.54 2.79
N LEU A 86 3.83 -5.56 2.84
CA LEU A 86 4.94 -5.51 3.80
C LEU A 86 4.61 -4.73 5.08
N ALA A 87 3.63 -3.83 5.03
CA ALA A 87 3.16 -3.02 6.16
C ALA A 87 2.38 -3.85 7.19
#